data_AF-A0A369H3P7-F1
#
_entry.id   AF-A0A369H3P7-F1
#
_cell.length_a   1.000
_cell.length_b   1.000
_cell.length_c   1.000
_cell.angle_alpha   90.00
_cell.angle_beta   90.00
_cell.angle_gamma   90.00
#
_symmetry.space_group_name_H-M   'P 1'
#
loop_
_entity.id
_entity.type
_entity.pdbx_description
1 polymer ?
#
loop_
_entity_poly.entity_id
_entity_poly.type
_entity_poly.pdbx_seq_one_letter_code
_entity_poly.pdbx_strand_id
1 'polypeptide(L)'
;MLLSLLIVAIQAVSATAEPALKPWLPRSKQPCSGLVEDCVGTEVWCRSFIVARSPYRSPEACFKDRAAKPRSKKWTDVQSAACHGSDKECTRTAEAACEGIEDLIMRKECFAARDKGPWITPASHDCPYGTADETCLRLIEWCKTPKAKFLYGSTEVCLGFRKLAVTSWKQPSRQDNCQGDDAEECKGTESLCGRIANLDERLRCFARRQRAPFSVPYSAECPEQQTNELCNGTAAWCKESSSVKLYGSETNCRNFRDQIPEPLKWQLKAENCSDASEQCLGTEQVCNTLVPTNLRDDCFATRESPPFLSANAASCPDGKPADEGCLGTEAWCTDHFRKAKYPSAEKCLSIRGWDLKKIETQVGDGLAESLVKMLATTLIEMTASKSSFEESKPAFQGLLDNIRDNSGSLSKSAAERAFSRYIGSSSEGDKVGSQVV
;
A
#
# COMPACT_ATOMS: atom_id res chain seq x y z
N MET A 1 -44.59 -13.69 -29.81
CA MET A 1 -43.29 -13.03 -29.51
C MET A 1 -42.92 -13.30 -28.05
N LEU A 2 -42.57 -14.56 -27.73
CA LEU A 2 -42.20 -14.99 -26.38
C LEU A 2 -41.46 -16.33 -26.50
N LEU A 3 -40.31 -16.32 -27.19
CA LEU A 3 -39.43 -17.49 -27.31
C LEU A 3 -38.03 -17.11 -27.84
N SER A 4 -37.26 -16.26 -27.14
CA SER A 4 -35.87 -15.93 -27.57
C SER A 4 -34.93 -15.52 -26.44
N LEU A 5 -35.07 -16.11 -25.25
CA LEU A 5 -34.21 -15.79 -24.09
C LEU A 5 -33.75 -17.06 -23.37
N LEU A 6 -33.05 -17.96 -24.08
CA LEU A 6 -32.37 -19.11 -23.46
C LEU A 6 -31.29 -19.72 -24.37
N ILE A 7 -30.33 -18.92 -24.85
CA ILE A 7 -29.08 -19.44 -25.45
C ILE A 7 -27.91 -18.54 -25.00
N VAL A 8 -27.40 -18.78 -23.79
CA VAL A 8 -26.02 -18.43 -23.42
C VAL A 8 -25.48 -19.61 -22.63
N ALA A 9 -24.90 -20.57 -23.35
CA ALA A 9 -24.24 -21.73 -22.79
C ALA A 9 -22.89 -21.92 -23.48
N ILE A 10 -21.84 -21.85 -22.66
CA ILE A 10 -20.59 -22.62 -22.77
C ILE A 10 -19.61 -22.14 -23.85
N GLN A 11 -18.76 -21.16 -23.50
CA GLN A 11 -17.38 -21.16 -23.98
C GLN A 11 -16.51 -21.89 -22.95
N ALA A 12 -16.22 -23.16 -23.24
CA ALA A 12 -15.22 -23.93 -22.53
C ALA A 12 -13.83 -23.40 -22.93
N VAL A 13 -13.22 -22.61 -22.05
CA VAL A 13 -11.82 -22.23 -22.16
C VAL A 13 -10.99 -23.48 -21.87
N SER A 14 -10.39 -24.09 -22.90
CA SER A 14 -9.34 -25.08 -22.71
C SER A 14 -8.10 -24.39 -22.16
N ALA A 15 -8.04 -24.26 -20.84
CA ALA A 15 -6.82 -23.91 -20.16
C ALA A 15 -5.81 -25.04 -20.40
N THR A 16 -4.85 -24.81 -21.32
CA THR A 16 -3.65 -25.64 -21.40
C THR A 16 -2.93 -25.45 -20.06
N ALA A 17 -3.02 -26.47 -19.19
CA ALA A 17 -2.28 -26.47 -17.94
C ALA A 17 -0.80 -26.32 -18.27
N GLU A 18 -0.21 -25.18 -17.90
CA GLU A 18 1.23 -25.01 -17.96
C GLU A 18 1.87 -26.13 -17.14
N PRO A 19 2.93 -26.79 -17.65
CA PRO A 19 3.60 -27.83 -16.89
C PRO A 19 4.09 -27.24 -15.56
N ALA A 20 3.71 -27.88 -14.46
CA ALA A 20 4.12 -27.45 -13.13
C ALA A 20 5.65 -27.47 -13.01
N LEU A 21 6.25 -26.28 -12.89
CA LEU A 21 7.69 -26.12 -12.73
C LEU A 21 8.17 -26.79 -11.43
N LYS A 22 9.33 -27.47 -11.46
CA LYS A 22 9.88 -28.11 -10.26
C LYS A 22 10.39 -27.07 -9.26
N PRO A 23 10.28 -27.30 -7.94
CA PRO A 23 10.72 -26.33 -6.95
C PRO A 23 12.23 -26.10 -7.02
N TRP A 24 12.67 -24.89 -6.66
CA TRP A 24 14.10 -24.57 -6.51
C TRP A 24 14.61 -25.10 -5.17
N LEU A 25 15.62 -25.98 -5.20
CA LEU A 25 16.20 -26.60 -4.00
C LEU A 25 17.48 -25.87 -3.58
N PRO A 26 17.59 -25.39 -2.32
CA PRO A 26 18.85 -24.88 -1.80
C PRO A 26 19.85 -26.02 -1.57
N ARG A 27 21.14 -25.71 -1.50
CA ARG A 27 22.16 -26.69 -1.13
C ARG A 27 21.94 -27.17 0.30
N SER A 28 22.03 -28.49 0.51
CA SER A 28 21.98 -29.09 1.84
C SER A 28 23.15 -28.62 2.71
N LYS A 29 22.89 -28.49 4.02
CA LYS A 29 23.93 -28.20 5.02
C LYS A 29 24.79 -29.43 5.34
N GLN A 30 24.32 -30.62 5.01
CA GLN A 30 25.05 -31.86 5.25
C GLN A 30 26.05 -32.13 4.11
N PRO A 31 27.19 -32.79 4.39
CA PRO A 31 28.14 -33.18 3.36
C PRO A 31 27.46 -34.14 2.37
N CYS A 32 27.58 -33.83 1.08
CA CYS A 32 26.97 -34.63 0.03
C CYS A 32 27.87 -35.80 -0.38
N SER A 33 27.38 -37.03 -0.22
CA SER A 33 28.04 -38.24 -0.70
C SER A 33 27.84 -38.48 -2.20
N GLY A 34 26.95 -37.72 -2.86
CA GLY A 34 26.69 -37.82 -4.28
C GLY A 34 26.16 -36.52 -4.89
N LEU A 35 26.22 -36.45 -6.22
CA LEU A 35 25.63 -35.37 -7.01
C LEU A 35 24.14 -35.69 -7.20
N VAL A 36 23.30 -35.21 -6.28
CA VAL A 36 21.83 -35.27 -6.36
C VAL A 36 21.27 -33.89 -6.00
N GLU A 37 20.22 -33.45 -6.70
CA GLU A 37 19.76 -32.06 -6.67
C GLU A 37 19.35 -31.57 -5.28
N ASP A 38 18.71 -32.43 -4.50
CA ASP A 38 18.32 -32.17 -3.11
C ASP A 38 19.51 -31.96 -2.17
N CYS A 39 20.65 -32.59 -2.47
CA CYS A 39 21.86 -32.41 -1.69
C CYS A 39 22.69 -31.21 -2.16
N VAL A 40 23.05 -31.17 -3.45
CA VAL A 40 23.97 -30.14 -3.97
C VAL A 40 23.27 -28.81 -4.26
N GLY A 41 21.94 -28.81 -4.32
CA GLY A 41 21.09 -27.69 -4.70
C GLY A 41 20.93 -27.55 -6.21
N THR A 42 19.81 -26.94 -6.64
CA THR A 42 19.44 -26.75 -8.06
C THR A 42 20.51 -26.03 -8.88
N GLU A 43 21.20 -25.05 -8.29
CA GLU A 43 22.25 -24.29 -8.99
C GLU A 43 23.45 -25.15 -9.36
N VAL A 44 23.95 -25.98 -8.43
CA VAL A 44 25.07 -26.89 -8.68
C VAL A 44 24.62 -28.00 -9.61
N TRP A 45 23.44 -28.58 -9.35
CA TRP A 45 22.87 -29.66 -10.15
C TRP A 45 22.72 -29.30 -11.63
N CYS A 46 22.09 -28.16 -11.96
CA CYS A 46 21.91 -27.74 -13.34
C CYS A 46 23.23 -27.37 -14.03
N ARG A 47 24.25 -26.93 -13.27
CA ARG A 47 25.59 -26.60 -13.80
C ARG A 47 26.50 -27.81 -13.97
N SER A 48 26.34 -28.87 -13.20
CA SER A 48 27.16 -30.09 -13.25
C SER A 48 26.86 -30.99 -14.46
N PHE A 49 26.37 -30.40 -15.55
CA PHE A 49 25.92 -31.06 -16.77
C PHE A 49 26.95 -31.99 -17.43
N ILE A 50 28.22 -31.73 -17.17
CA ILE A 50 29.36 -32.47 -17.73
C ILE A 50 29.43 -33.90 -17.17
N VAL A 51 28.76 -34.20 -16.05
CA VAL A 51 28.86 -35.51 -15.37
C VAL A 51 27.67 -36.43 -15.72
N ALA A 52 27.34 -36.60 -17.01
CA ALA A 52 26.52 -37.66 -17.65
C ALA A 52 25.22 -38.17 -16.97
N ARG A 53 24.69 -37.53 -15.92
CA ARG A 53 23.55 -37.99 -15.11
C ARG A 53 22.38 -37.01 -15.06
N SER A 54 22.48 -35.88 -15.75
CA SER A 54 21.38 -34.92 -15.85
C SER A 54 20.41 -35.36 -16.95
N PRO A 55 19.07 -35.42 -16.71
CA PRO A 55 18.09 -35.82 -17.71
C PRO A 55 17.79 -34.72 -18.75
N TYR A 56 18.33 -33.51 -18.56
CA TYR A 56 18.10 -32.39 -19.48
C TYR A 56 19.05 -32.48 -20.67
N ARG A 57 18.89 -31.59 -21.66
CA ARG A 57 19.83 -31.45 -22.80
C ARG A 57 20.85 -30.31 -22.65
N SER A 58 20.59 -29.35 -21.76
CA SER A 58 21.55 -28.30 -21.40
C SER A 58 21.25 -27.73 -19.99
N PRO A 59 22.19 -26.98 -19.37
CA PRO A 59 21.94 -26.26 -18.13
C PRO A 59 20.72 -25.34 -18.21
N GLU A 60 20.52 -24.67 -19.35
CA GLU A 60 19.41 -23.74 -19.56
C GLU A 60 18.07 -24.47 -19.57
N ALA A 61 18.00 -25.67 -20.17
CA ALA A 61 16.80 -26.50 -20.12
C ALA A 61 16.49 -26.96 -18.67
N CYS A 62 17.53 -27.21 -17.87
CA CYS A 62 17.38 -27.53 -16.45
C CYS A 62 16.81 -26.34 -15.66
N PHE A 63 17.34 -25.13 -15.86
CA PHE A 63 16.84 -23.93 -15.18
C PHE A 63 15.43 -23.52 -15.63
N LYS A 64 15.08 -23.71 -16.90
CA LYS A 64 13.72 -23.45 -17.41
C LYS A 64 12.66 -24.40 -16.84
N ASP A 65 13.06 -25.59 -16.41
CA ASP A 65 12.17 -26.57 -15.75
C ASP A 65 12.05 -26.33 -14.23
N ARG A 66 12.50 -25.17 -13.72
CA ARG A 66 12.48 -24.84 -12.30
C ARG A 66 11.67 -23.57 -12.03
N ALA A 67 11.00 -23.55 -10.89
CA ALA A 67 10.41 -22.36 -10.33
C ALA A 67 11.50 -21.31 -10.06
N ALA A 68 11.12 -20.04 -10.07
CA ALA A 68 12.06 -18.95 -9.83
C ALA A 68 12.82 -19.15 -8.51
N LYS A 69 14.15 -18.96 -8.55
CA LYS A 69 15.00 -19.00 -7.35
C LYS A 69 14.43 -18.06 -6.29
N PRO A 70 14.17 -18.53 -5.06
CA PRO A 70 13.77 -17.66 -3.96
C PRO A 70 14.86 -16.60 -3.78
N ARG A 71 14.49 -15.32 -3.84
CA ARG A 71 15.43 -14.21 -3.58
C ARG A 71 15.99 -14.39 -2.17
N SER A 72 17.28 -14.69 -2.05
CA SER A 72 17.94 -14.82 -0.75
C SER A 72 18.00 -13.44 -0.09
N LYS A 73 17.37 -13.29 1.08
CA LYS A 73 16.97 -12.01 1.68
C LYS A 73 18.07 -11.03 2.13
N LYS A 74 19.36 -11.26 1.92
CA LYS A 74 20.39 -10.31 2.39
C LYS A 74 21.64 -10.27 1.51
N TRP A 75 21.93 -9.09 0.97
CA TRP A 75 23.31 -8.62 0.83
C TRP A 75 23.93 -8.59 2.24
N THR A 76 24.79 -9.54 2.57
CA THR A 76 25.64 -9.41 3.75
C THR A 76 26.83 -8.54 3.34
N ASP A 77 26.82 -7.28 3.79
CA ASP A 77 28.03 -6.47 3.79
C ASP A 77 29.10 -7.21 4.59
N VAL A 78 30.20 -7.55 3.92
CA VAL A 78 31.37 -8.19 4.54
C VAL A 78 32.18 -7.11 5.26
N GLN A 79 31.55 -6.46 6.23
CA GLN A 79 32.21 -5.63 7.25
C GLN A 79 32.01 -6.20 8.65
N SER A 80 31.57 -7.45 8.80
CA SER A 80 31.70 -8.10 10.10
C SER A 80 33.19 -8.32 10.38
N ALA A 81 33.67 -7.72 11.46
CA ALA A 81 35.05 -7.70 11.95
C ALA A 81 35.65 -9.09 12.31
N ALA A 82 35.06 -10.18 11.81
CA ALA A 82 35.41 -11.56 12.11
C ALA A 82 36.18 -12.28 10.98
N CYS A 83 36.49 -11.62 9.86
CA CYS A 83 37.38 -12.16 8.83
C CYS A 83 38.85 -11.79 9.11
N HIS A 84 39.45 -12.37 10.16
CA HIS A 84 40.89 -12.34 10.39
C HIS A 84 41.49 -13.70 10.05
N GLY A 85 41.89 -13.87 8.79
CA GLY A 85 42.59 -15.08 8.33
C GLY A 85 42.55 -15.18 6.81
N SER A 86 43.66 -15.64 6.22
CA SER A 86 43.90 -15.82 4.78
C SER A 86 43.01 -16.88 4.10
N ASP A 87 41.86 -17.19 4.66
CA ASP A 87 40.96 -18.19 4.10
C ASP A 87 40.25 -17.59 2.89
N LYS A 88 40.44 -18.25 1.73
CA LYS A 88 39.83 -17.96 0.41
C LYS A 88 38.28 -17.97 0.43
N GLU A 89 37.68 -18.07 1.60
CA GLU A 89 36.24 -18.19 1.84
C GLU A 89 35.59 -16.85 2.22
N CYS A 90 36.36 -15.84 2.66
CA CYS A 90 35.84 -14.49 2.98
C CYS A 90 35.69 -13.54 1.76
N THR A 91 36.13 -13.91 0.55
CA THR A 91 36.13 -13.04 -0.63
C THR A 91 34.86 -13.10 -1.50
N ARG A 92 33.72 -13.56 -1.01
CA ARG A 92 32.52 -13.71 -1.87
C ARG A 92 31.57 -12.54 -1.75
N THR A 93 32.00 -11.37 -2.23
CA THR A 93 31.01 -10.41 -2.73
C THR A 93 30.22 -11.06 -3.88
N ALA A 94 29.02 -10.56 -4.14
CA ALA A 94 28.24 -10.99 -5.30
C ALA A 94 29.05 -10.89 -6.60
N GLU A 95 29.91 -9.87 -6.74
CA GLU A 95 30.80 -9.77 -7.90
C GLU A 95 31.82 -10.90 -7.95
N ALA A 96 32.55 -11.16 -6.88
CA ALA A 96 33.58 -12.20 -6.89
C ALA A 96 33.00 -13.60 -7.17
N ALA A 97 31.78 -13.87 -6.71
CA ALA A 97 31.08 -15.12 -7.00
C ALA A 97 30.64 -15.25 -8.48
N CYS A 98 30.29 -14.14 -9.13
CA CYS A 98 29.86 -14.14 -10.54
C CYS A 98 31.01 -13.88 -11.53
N GLU A 99 32.08 -13.21 -11.12
CA GLU A 99 33.25 -12.84 -11.94
C GLU A 99 33.94 -14.06 -12.55
N GLY A 100 33.99 -15.17 -11.81
CA GLY A 100 34.58 -16.42 -12.29
C GLY A 100 33.77 -17.18 -13.36
N ILE A 101 32.55 -16.74 -13.69
CA ILE A 101 31.73 -17.38 -14.74
C ILE A 101 32.15 -16.80 -16.09
N GLU A 102 32.76 -17.58 -16.98
CA GLU A 102 33.24 -17.09 -18.30
C GLU A 102 32.10 -16.66 -19.24
N ASP A 103 31.00 -17.42 -19.27
CA ASP A 103 29.85 -17.14 -20.14
C ASP A 103 29.07 -15.89 -19.67
N LEU A 104 28.88 -14.93 -20.57
CA LEU A 104 28.25 -13.65 -20.26
C LEU A 104 26.77 -13.79 -19.88
N ILE A 105 26.04 -14.73 -20.48
CA ILE A 105 24.62 -14.93 -20.21
C ILE A 105 24.47 -15.50 -18.79
N MET A 106 25.22 -16.55 -18.46
CA MET A 106 25.25 -17.15 -17.12
C MET A 106 25.72 -16.18 -16.05
N ARG A 107 26.68 -15.30 -16.38
CA ARG A 107 27.15 -14.25 -15.48
C ARG A 107 26.06 -13.22 -15.20
N LYS A 108 25.31 -12.78 -16.22
CA LYS A 108 24.17 -11.87 -16.06
C LYS A 108 23.05 -12.49 -15.21
N GLU A 109 22.73 -13.76 -15.44
CA GLU A 109 21.77 -14.50 -14.63
C GLU A 109 22.24 -14.62 -13.16
N CYS A 110 23.54 -14.85 -12.95
CA CYS A 110 24.14 -14.86 -11.62
C CYS A 110 23.93 -13.53 -10.88
N PHE A 111 24.14 -12.40 -11.54
CA PHE A 111 23.86 -11.08 -10.96
C PHE A 111 22.36 -10.82 -10.76
N ALA A 112 21.51 -11.20 -11.70
CA ALA A 112 20.05 -11.05 -11.60
C ALA A 112 19.42 -11.88 -10.49
N ALA A 113 20.03 -13.00 -10.15
CA ALA A 113 19.62 -13.88 -9.05
C ALA A 113 20.01 -13.36 -7.66
N ARG A 114 20.71 -12.22 -7.56
CA ARG A 114 21.20 -11.63 -6.31
C ARG A 114 20.59 -10.26 -6.10
N ASP A 115 20.53 -9.81 -4.85
CA ASP A 115 20.14 -8.44 -4.55
C ASP A 115 21.15 -7.48 -5.20
N LYS A 116 20.65 -6.37 -5.76
CA LYS A 116 21.48 -5.34 -6.37
C LYS A 116 22.43 -4.79 -5.33
N GLY A 117 23.72 -4.71 -5.66
CA GLY A 117 24.70 -4.16 -4.74
C GLY A 117 24.43 -2.68 -4.45
N PRO A 118 24.66 -2.22 -3.20
CA PRO A 118 24.57 -0.81 -2.88
C PRO A 118 25.58 -0.04 -3.74
N TRP A 119 25.24 1.20 -4.03
CA TRP A 119 26.16 2.11 -4.68
C TRP A 119 27.22 2.53 -3.69
N ILE A 120 28.46 2.32 -4.10
CA ILE A 120 29.60 2.73 -3.31
C ILE A 120 29.82 4.21 -3.63
N THR A 121 29.59 5.08 -2.64
CA THR A 121 30.07 6.45 -2.74
C THR A 121 31.58 6.38 -2.90
N PRO A 122 32.18 7.02 -3.92
CA PRO A 122 33.62 7.09 -4.04
C PRO A 122 34.13 7.81 -2.80
N ALA A 123 34.71 7.03 -1.87
CA ALA A 123 35.08 7.49 -0.54
C ALA A 123 36.14 6.54 0.03
N SER A 124 37.41 6.79 -0.31
CA SER A 124 38.44 6.91 0.72
C SER A 124 39.52 7.84 0.19
N HIS A 125 40.17 8.58 1.08
CA HIS A 125 41.39 9.35 0.75
C HIS A 125 42.56 8.43 0.32
N ASP A 126 42.36 7.11 0.36
CA ASP A 126 43.36 6.05 0.20
C ASP A 126 43.09 5.20 -1.04
N CYS A 127 42.85 5.84 -2.19
CA CYS A 127 42.92 5.15 -3.47
C CYS A 127 44.38 5.08 -3.91
N PRO A 128 45.07 3.93 -3.79
CA PRO A 128 46.42 3.81 -4.27
C PRO A 128 46.47 4.16 -5.76
N TYR A 129 47.42 5.01 -6.14
CA TYR A 129 47.58 5.48 -7.51
C TYR A 129 47.52 4.32 -8.51
N GLY A 130 46.48 4.31 -9.35
CA GLY A 130 46.33 3.36 -10.45
C GLY A 130 45.34 2.21 -10.23
N THR A 131 44.67 2.08 -9.09
CA THR A 131 43.59 1.08 -8.96
C THR A 131 42.30 1.57 -9.61
N ALA A 132 41.87 0.89 -10.67
CA ALA A 132 40.58 1.12 -11.35
C ALA A 132 39.45 0.29 -10.73
N ASP A 133 39.44 0.20 -9.40
CA ASP A 133 38.38 -0.48 -8.65
C ASP A 133 37.12 0.40 -8.53
N GLU A 134 36.01 -0.21 -8.14
CA GLU A 134 34.73 0.50 -8.00
C GLU A 134 34.71 1.47 -6.81
N THR A 135 35.52 1.19 -5.78
CA THR A 135 35.66 2.05 -4.61
C THR A 135 36.35 3.38 -4.94
N CYS A 136 37.23 3.39 -5.94
CA CYS A 136 38.05 4.52 -6.33
C CYS A 136 37.53 5.31 -7.52
N LEU A 137 36.71 4.69 -8.37
CA LEU A 137 36.05 5.38 -9.48
C LEU A 137 34.60 5.69 -9.13
N ARG A 138 34.09 6.84 -9.58
CA ARG A 138 32.63 7.08 -9.56
C ARG A 138 31.95 5.96 -10.33
N LEU A 139 30.81 5.44 -9.87
CA LEU A 139 30.15 4.28 -10.51
C LEU A 139 29.99 4.42 -12.03
N ILE A 140 29.61 5.59 -12.53
CA ILE A 140 29.45 5.82 -13.97
C ILE A 140 30.78 5.63 -14.71
N GLU A 141 31.90 6.07 -14.12
CA GLU A 141 33.23 5.87 -14.67
C GLU A 141 33.70 4.42 -14.49
N TRP A 142 33.40 3.79 -13.35
CA TRP A 142 33.66 2.36 -13.16
C TRP A 142 32.93 1.48 -14.18
N CYS A 143 31.62 1.70 -14.40
CA CYS A 143 30.82 0.98 -15.38
C CYS A 143 31.26 1.21 -16.83
N LYS A 144 32.09 2.22 -17.10
CA LYS A 144 32.73 2.44 -18.41
C LYS A 144 34.03 1.64 -18.56
N THR A 145 34.64 1.17 -17.47
CA THR A 145 35.90 0.41 -17.52
C THR A 145 35.76 -0.90 -18.30
N PRO A 146 36.83 -1.40 -18.91
CA PRO A 146 36.83 -2.72 -19.54
C PRO A 146 36.44 -3.83 -18.57
N LYS A 147 36.83 -3.73 -17.30
CA LYS A 147 36.48 -4.71 -16.26
C LYS A 147 34.98 -4.77 -16.02
N ALA A 148 34.32 -3.62 -15.81
CA ALA A 148 32.87 -3.62 -15.61
C ALA A 148 32.11 -4.05 -16.87
N LYS A 149 32.55 -3.63 -18.06
CA LYS A 149 31.95 -4.11 -19.32
C LYS A 149 32.13 -5.60 -19.51
N PHE A 150 33.27 -6.18 -19.12
CA PHE A 150 33.44 -7.63 -19.07
C PHE A 150 32.42 -8.24 -18.10
N LEU A 151 32.35 -7.78 -16.85
CA LEU A 151 31.47 -8.35 -15.83
C LEU A 151 29.97 -8.26 -16.16
N TYR A 152 29.51 -7.13 -16.70
CA TYR A 152 28.07 -6.88 -16.91
C TYR A 152 27.65 -6.91 -18.38
N GLY A 153 28.60 -6.99 -19.31
CA GLY A 153 28.37 -6.97 -20.75
C GLY A 153 28.20 -5.57 -21.35
N SER A 154 27.69 -4.60 -20.59
CA SER A 154 27.61 -3.20 -21.02
C SER A 154 27.57 -2.24 -19.83
N THR A 155 27.74 -0.95 -20.09
CA THR A 155 27.67 0.11 -19.09
C THR A 155 26.24 0.26 -18.55
N GLU A 156 25.23 0.12 -19.40
CA GLU A 156 23.81 0.22 -19.04
C GLU A 156 23.39 -0.93 -18.12
N VAL A 157 23.85 -2.15 -18.43
CA VAL A 157 23.59 -3.34 -17.61
C VAL A 157 24.27 -3.22 -16.25
N CYS A 158 25.52 -2.73 -16.21
CA CYS A 158 26.25 -2.45 -14.97
C CYS A 158 25.48 -1.47 -14.07
N LEU A 159 25.03 -0.34 -14.63
CA LEU A 159 24.24 0.65 -13.90
C LEU A 159 22.89 0.06 -13.42
N GLY A 160 22.29 -0.83 -14.21
CA GLY A 160 21.04 -1.52 -13.87
C GLY A 160 21.17 -2.50 -12.70
N PHE A 161 22.35 -3.07 -12.47
CA PHE A 161 22.63 -4.04 -11.40
C PHE A 161 23.05 -3.41 -10.06
N ARG A 162 23.21 -2.09 -10.01
CA ARG A 162 23.47 -1.34 -8.78
C ARG A 162 22.19 -0.73 -8.24
N LYS A 163 22.01 -0.80 -6.92
CA LYS A 163 21.03 0.00 -6.20
C LYS A 163 21.69 1.36 -6.02
N LEU A 164 21.25 2.39 -6.77
CA LEU A 164 21.74 3.76 -6.61
C LEU A 164 21.88 4.10 -5.12
N ALA A 165 22.94 4.81 -4.72
CA ALA A 165 23.07 5.31 -3.36
C ALA A 165 22.02 6.38 -3.32
N VAL A 166 20.90 5.97 -2.78
CA VAL A 166 19.77 6.81 -2.57
C VAL A 166 20.23 7.73 -1.44
N THR A 167 20.78 8.89 -1.79
CA THR A 167 21.10 9.92 -0.80
C THR A 167 19.80 10.22 -0.06
N SER A 168 19.83 10.24 1.27
CA SER A 168 18.61 10.48 2.04
C SER A 168 17.99 11.81 1.63
N TRP A 169 16.66 11.83 1.57
CA TRP A 169 15.91 13.05 1.33
C TRP A 169 16.21 14.05 2.45
N LYS A 170 16.50 15.30 2.11
CA LYS A 170 16.77 16.36 3.07
C LYS A 170 15.66 17.40 3.03
N GLN A 171 14.99 17.58 4.17
CA GLN A 171 14.13 18.74 4.39
C GLN A 171 15.00 19.99 4.63
N PRO A 172 14.56 21.19 4.26
CA PRO A 172 15.27 22.42 4.59
C PRO A 172 15.51 22.51 6.11
N SER A 173 16.77 22.67 6.52
CA SER A 173 17.10 22.80 7.94
C SER A 173 16.56 24.13 8.48
N ARG A 174 15.98 24.10 9.67
CA ARG A 174 15.58 25.31 10.41
C ARG A 174 16.71 25.90 11.26
N GLN A 175 17.87 25.27 11.28
CA GLN A 175 18.97 25.73 12.12
C GLN A 175 19.53 27.06 11.60
N ASP A 176 19.78 27.99 12.53
CA ASP A 176 20.31 29.34 12.23
C ASP A 176 21.71 29.33 11.59
N ASN A 177 22.42 28.20 11.65
CA ASN A 177 23.77 28.03 11.11
C ASN A 177 23.84 27.93 9.57
N CYS A 178 22.70 27.92 8.87
CA CYS A 178 22.64 27.82 7.41
C CYS A 178 22.81 29.16 6.66
N GLN A 179 23.38 30.18 7.31
CA GLN A 179 23.63 31.48 6.67
C GLN A 179 24.69 31.36 5.57
N GLY A 180 24.24 31.37 4.32
CA GLY A 180 25.11 31.41 3.14
C GLY A 180 25.58 30.05 2.63
N ASP A 181 25.25 28.96 3.30
CA ASP A 181 25.58 27.62 2.81
C ASP A 181 24.55 27.14 1.77
N ASP A 182 25.06 26.78 0.59
CA ASP A 182 24.30 26.20 -0.52
C ASP A 182 24.24 24.67 -0.46
N ALA A 183 24.78 24.06 0.61
CA ALA A 183 24.68 22.65 0.86
C ALA A 183 23.22 22.15 0.92
N GLU A 184 23.01 20.93 0.41
CA GLU A 184 21.72 20.23 0.45
C GLU A 184 21.19 20.08 1.88
N GLU A 185 22.07 19.93 2.86
CA GLU A 185 21.74 19.82 4.29
C GLU A 185 20.99 21.07 4.80
N CYS A 186 21.32 22.24 4.25
CA CYS A 186 20.73 23.51 4.65
C CYS A 186 19.47 23.83 3.83
N LYS A 187 19.58 23.76 2.51
CA LYS A 187 18.51 24.18 1.59
C LYS A 187 17.43 23.12 1.37
N GLY A 188 17.74 21.86 1.66
CA GLY A 188 16.91 20.71 1.34
C GLY A 188 17.01 20.27 -0.13
N THR A 189 16.58 19.04 -0.38
CA THR A 189 16.65 18.38 -1.69
C THR A 189 15.84 19.11 -2.75
N GLU A 190 14.65 19.62 -2.42
CA GLU A 190 13.80 20.35 -3.37
C GLU A 190 14.44 21.65 -3.86
N SER A 191 15.06 22.42 -2.96
CA SER A 191 15.76 23.64 -3.35
C SER A 191 16.99 23.31 -4.19
N LEU A 192 17.77 22.29 -3.81
CA LEU A 192 18.96 21.89 -4.58
C LEU A 192 18.58 21.45 -6.00
N CYS A 193 17.68 20.46 -6.13
CA CYS A 193 17.27 19.95 -7.43
C CYS A 193 16.48 21.01 -8.22
N GLY A 194 15.66 21.83 -7.55
CA GLY A 194 14.84 22.86 -8.18
C GLY A 194 15.61 23.95 -8.92
N ARG A 195 16.89 24.18 -8.59
CA ARG A 195 17.79 25.09 -9.31
C ARG A 195 18.10 24.63 -10.74
N ILE A 196 17.94 23.34 -11.04
CA ILE A 196 18.19 22.79 -12.37
C ILE A 196 17.08 23.26 -13.31
N ALA A 197 17.44 24.02 -14.35
CA ALA A 197 16.47 24.61 -15.28
C ALA A 197 15.78 23.57 -16.18
N ASN A 198 16.52 22.55 -16.63
CA ASN A 198 15.98 21.48 -17.46
C ASN A 198 15.16 20.50 -16.62
N LEU A 199 13.90 20.25 -17.01
CA LEU A 199 12.98 19.39 -16.27
C LEU A 199 13.50 17.95 -16.15
N ASP A 200 13.99 17.34 -17.23
CA ASP A 200 14.45 15.95 -17.21
C ASP A 200 15.66 15.78 -16.29
N GLU A 201 16.61 16.71 -16.33
CA GLU A 201 17.77 16.69 -15.41
C GLU A 201 17.36 16.90 -13.96
N ARG A 202 16.38 17.76 -13.70
CA ARG A 202 15.79 17.96 -12.38
C ARG A 202 15.12 16.69 -11.86
N LEU A 203 14.31 16.01 -12.68
CA LEU A 203 13.68 14.76 -12.30
C LEU A 203 14.71 13.65 -12.05
N ARG A 204 15.79 13.61 -12.84
CA ARG A 204 16.94 12.71 -12.55
C ARG A 204 17.64 13.06 -11.24
N CYS A 205 17.71 14.33 -10.87
CA CYS A 205 18.24 14.75 -9.56
C CYS A 205 17.42 14.14 -8.43
N PHE A 206 16.08 14.28 -8.47
CA PHE A 206 15.17 13.67 -7.49
C PHE A 206 15.24 12.15 -7.48
N ALA A 207 15.30 11.50 -8.64
CA ALA A 207 15.38 10.04 -8.75
C ALA A 207 16.65 9.42 -8.13
N ARG A 208 17.69 10.23 -7.87
CA ARG A 208 18.91 9.82 -7.18
C ARG A 208 18.82 9.94 -5.66
N ARG A 209 17.76 10.56 -5.12
CA ARG A 209 17.51 10.68 -3.68
C ARG A 209 16.51 9.64 -3.22
N GLN A 210 16.43 9.48 -1.91
CA GLN A 210 15.31 8.80 -1.29
C GLN A 210 14.06 9.57 -1.64
N ARG A 211 12.98 8.83 -1.86
CA ARG A 211 11.69 9.45 -1.99
C ARG A 211 11.39 10.18 -0.68
N ALA A 212 10.81 11.37 -0.77
CA ALA A 212 10.44 12.08 0.44
C ALA A 212 9.34 11.30 1.15
N PRO A 213 9.31 11.27 2.49
CA PRO A 213 8.19 10.70 3.22
C PRO A 213 6.87 11.30 2.76
N PHE A 214 5.82 10.47 2.65
CA PHE A 214 4.49 10.97 2.33
C PHE A 214 3.88 11.58 3.60
N SER A 215 3.85 12.91 3.67
CA SER A 215 3.20 13.66 4.74
C SER A 215 1.68 13.63 4.60
N VAL A 216 0.97 13.36 5.69
CA VAL A 216 -0.48 13.55 5.79
C VAL A 216 -0.80 14.97 6.26
N PRO A 217 -2.00 15.51 6.00
CA PRO A 217 -2.41 16.79 6.56
C PRO A 217 -2.30 16.78 8.09
N TYR A 218 -1.74 17.87 8.65
CA TYR A 218 -1.45 18.00 10.08
C TYR A 218 -0.55 16.87 10.63
N SER A 219 0.62 16.67 10.04
CA SER A 219 1.61 15.76 10.61
C SER A 219 2.16 16.30 11.94
N ALA A 220 2.63 15.42 12.82
CA ALA A 220 3.23 15.82 14.11
C ALA A 220 4.47 16.73 13.96
N GLU A 221 5.09 16.73 12.77
CA GLU A 221 6.26 17.57 12.44
C GLU A 221 5.86 18.95 11.87
N CYS A 222 4.56 19.18 11.63
CA CYS A 222 4.06 20.46 11.18
C CYS A 222 4.24 21.52 12.28
N PRO A 223 5.04 22.58 12.04
CA PRO A 223 5.05 23.72 12.93
C PRO A 223 3.75 24.50 12.79
N GLU A 224 3.35 25.16 13.87
CA GLU A 224 2.22 26.07 13.84
C GLU A 224 2.38 27.09 12.69
N GLN A 225 1.33 27.22 11.85
CA GLN A 225 1.16 28.27 10.84
C GLN A 225 1.96 28.17 9.53
N GLN A 226 2.56 27.03 9.17
CA GLN A 226 3.23 26.89 7.87
C GLN A 226 2.34 26.27 6.78
N THR A 227 2.51 26.72 5.54
CA THR A 227 1.84 26.19 4.33
C THR A 227 2.74 25.20 3.58
N ASN A 228 3.61 24.48 4.30
CA ASN A 228 4.52 23.51 3.70
C ASN A 228 3.85 22.13 3.54
N GLU A 229 4.54 21.22 2.84
CA GLU A 229 4.05 19.84 2.63
C GLU A 229 3.76 19.09 3.94
N LEU A 230 4.55 19.31 4.99
CA LEU A 230 4.36 18.66 6.29
C LEU A 230 3.04 19.05 6.95
N CYS A 231 2.54 20.25 6.68
CA CYS A 231 1.30 20.78 7.24
C CYS A 231 0.08 20.51 6.34
N ASN A 232 0.21 20.79 5.05
CA ASN A 232 -0.89 20.64 4.09
C ASN A 232 -1.09 19.18 3.65
N GLY A 233 -0.08 18.34 3.83
CA GLY A 233 -0.04 16.98 3.30
C GLY A 233 0.43 16.93 1.84
N THR A 234 1.07 15.83 1.48
CA THR A 234 1.65 15.55 0.16
C THR A 234 0.62 15.67 -0.96
N ALA A 235 -0.60 15.20 -0.71
CA ALA A 235 -1.66 15.21 -1.71
C ALA A 235 -2.06 16.63 -2.13
N ALA A 236 -2.12 17.56 -1.17
CA ALA A 236 -2.40 18.97 -1.43
C ALA A 236 -1.17 19.67 -2.01
N TRP A 237 0.00 19.42 -1.42
CA TRP A 237 1.27 19.97 -1.88
C TRP A 237 1.53 19.69 -3.36
N CYS A 238 1.32 18.46 -3.82
CA CYS A 238 1.55 18.10 -5.22
C CYS A 238 0.54 18.73 -6.20
N LYS A 239 -0.58 19.28 -5.72
CA LYS A 239 -1.53 20.06 -6.52
C LYS A 239 -1.16 21.55 -6.60
N GLU A 240 -0.29 22.03 -5.71
CA GLU A 240 0.14 23.43 -5.71
C GLU A 240 0.95 23.77 -6.97
N SER A 241 0.73 24.97 -7.51
CA SER A 241 1.38 25.42 -8.74
C SER A 241 2.92 25.45 -8.64
N SER A 242 3.46 25.76 -7.46
CA SER A 242 4.89 25.70 -7.14
C SER A 242 5.45 24.28 -7.29
N SER A 243 4.78 23.29 -6.72
CA SER A 243 5.15 21.87 -6.79
C SER A 243 5.00 21.32 -8.20
N VAL A 244 3.90 21.65 -8.89
CA VAL A 244 3.70 21.27 -10.30
C VAL A 244 4.80 21.87 -11.18
N LYS A 245 5.21 23.13 -10.95
CA LYS A 245 6.35 23.74 -11.65
C LYS A 245 7.67 23.05 -11.31
N LEU A 246 7.83 22.58 -10.08
CA LEU A 246 9.04 21.87 -9.63
C LEU A 246 9.15 20.49 -10.29
N TYR A 247 8.06 19.71 -10.32
CA TYR A 247 8.04 18.31 -10.77
C TYR A 247 7.49 18.10 -12.20
N GLY A 248 6.98 19.14 -12.84
CA GLY A 248 6.32 19.10 -14.14
C GLY A 248 4.86 18.65 -14.11
N SER A 249 4.44 17.86 -13.12
CA SER A 249 3.06 17.41 -12.93
C SER A 249 2.78 16.96 -11.50
N GLU A 250 1.51 16.91 -11.10
CA GLU A 250 1.07 16.34 -9.81
C GLU A 250 1.49 14.86 -9.71
N THR A 251 1.31 14.09 -10.79
CA THR A 251 1.67 12.66 -10.83
C THR A 251 3.16 12.43 -10.59
N ASN A 252 4.02 13.25 -11.20
CA ASN A 252 5.47 13.16 -10.97
C ASN A 252 5.81 13.48 -9.52
N CYS A 253 5.24 14.55 -8.96
CA CYS A 253 5.44 14.91 -7.56
C CYS A 253 5.13 13.71 -6.64
N ARG A 254 3.96 13.09 -6.80
CA ARG A 254 3.55 11.90 -6.02
C ARG A 254 4.49 10.70 -6.23
N ASN A 255 5.01 10.48 -7.44
CA ASN A 255 5.93 9.37 -7.73
C ASN A 255 7.29 9.51 -7.05
N PHE A 256 7.68 10.72 -6.65
CA PHE A 256 8.90 11.00 -5.85
C PHE A 256 8.66 10.98 -4.34
N ARG A 257 7.49 10.49 -3.90
CA ARG A 257 7.14 10.32 -2.50
C ARG A 257 7.09 8.84 -2.15
N ASP A 258 7.34 8.55 -0.89
CA ASP A 258 7.15 7.21 -0.34
C ASP A 258 5.69 6.79 -0.47
N GLN A 259 5.43 5.52 -0.17
CA GLN A 259 4.06 5.01 -0.17
C GLN A 259 3.22 5.82 0.82
N ILE A 260 1.94 5.98 0.47
CA ILE A 260 0.95 6.57 1.38
C ILE A 260 0.99 5.73 2.66
N PRO A 261 1.20 6.35 3.85
CA PRO A 261 1.23 5.60 5.08
C PRO A 261 -0.13 4.95 5.32
N GLU A 262 -0.15 3.87 6.11
CA GLU A 262 -1.40 3.34 6.64
C GLU A 262 -2.18 4.46 7.37
N PRO A 263 -3.52 4.44 7.31
CA PRO A 263 -4.33 5.43 8.00
C PRO A 263 -3.92 5.54 9.48
N LEU A 264 -3.75 6.77 9.95
CA LEU A 264 -3.42 7.00 11.36
C LEU A 264 -4.62 6.64 12.23
N LYS A 265 -4.37 6.06 13.40
CA LYS A 265 -5.44 5.74 14.35
C LYS A 265 -6.25 6.97 14.70
N TRP A 266 -7.57 6.81 14.77
CA TRP A 266 -8.46 7.86 15.26
C TRP A 266 -8.16 8.16 16.73
N GLN A 267 -7.95 9.43 17.07
CA GLN A 267 -7.63 9.86 18.43
C GLN A 267 -8.79 10.64 19.04
N LEU A 268 -9.24 10.20 20.21
CA LEU A 268 -10.15 10.98 21.05
C LEU A 268 -9.37 12.11 21.73
N LYS A 269 -10.09 13.19 22.04
CA LYS A 269 -9.53 14.30 22.81
C LYS A 269 -9.09 13.81 24.19
N ALA A 270 -7.85 14.11 24.57
CA ALA A 270 -7.35 13.79 25.91
C ALA A 270 -7.90 14.77 26.96
N GLU A 271 -8.14 14.27 28.17
CA GLU A 271 -8.47 15.12 29.31
C GLU A 271 -7.22 15.85 29.81
N ASN A 272 -7.36 17.12 30.17
CA ASN A 272 -6.31 17.93 30.82
C ASN A 272 -5.00 18.14 30.04
N CYS A 273 -5.06 18.12 28.71
CA CYS A 273 -3.92 18.48 27.86
C CYS A 273 -4.05 19.94 27.36
N SER A 274 -2.93 20.54 26.96
CA SER A 274 -2.87 21.96 26.55
C SER A 274 -2.08 22.23 25.27
N ASP A 275 -1.38 21.23 24.74
CA ASP A 275 -0.63 21.33 23.51
C ASP A 275 -1.54 21.20 22.28
N ALA A 276 -1.12 21.77 21.15
CA ALA A 276 -1.90 21.73 19.92
C ALA A 276 -1.84 20.37 19.19
N SER A 277 -1.25 19.33 19.79
CA SER A 277 -1.10 18.03 19.12
C SER A 277 -2.43 17.32 18.88
N GLU A 278 -2.47 16.44 17.88
CA GLU A 278 -3.63 15.55 17.64
C GLU A 278 -3.90 14.62 18.84
N GLN A 279 -2.85 14.24 19.56
CA GLN A 279 -2.97 13.43 20.78
C GLN A 279 -3.69 14.17 21.90
N CYS A 280 -3.52 15.48 21.98
CA CYS A 280 -4.25 16.29 22.93
C CYS A 280 -5.65 16.62 22.45
N LEU A 281 -5.76 17.25 21.29
CA LEU A 281 -7.01 17.83 20.81
C LEU A 281 -7.99 16.79 20.27
N GLY A 282 -7.48 15.63 19.85
CA GLY A 282 -8.22 14.61 19.12
C GLY A 282 -8.32 14.92 17.63
N THR A 283 -8.48 13.86 16.82
CA THR A 283 -8.54 13.93 15.35
C THR A 283 -9.66 14.85 14.86
N GLU A 284 -10.86 14.76 15.46
CA GLU A 284 -12.01 15.57 15.05
C GLU A 284 -11.72 17.07 15.21
N GLN A 285 -11.19 17.48 16.36
CA GLN A 285 -10.91 18.89 16.64
C GLN A 285 -9.79 19.42 15.75
N VAL A 286 -8.73 18.63 15.54
CA VAL A 286 -7.63 18.97 14.63
C VAL A 286 -8.13 19.19 13.20
N CYS A 287 -8.77 18.17 12.61
CA CYS A 287 -9.20 18.26 11.21
C CYS A 287 -10.28 19.33 11.01
N ASN A 288 -11.16 19.59 11.98
CA ASN A 288 -12.20 20.61 11.83
C ASN A 288 -11.78 22.04 12.20
N THR A 289 -10.72 22.24 13.00
CA THR A 289 -10.35 23.57 13.50
C THR A 289 -8.98 24.05 13.03
N LEU A 290 -7.97 23.17 13.01
CA LEU A 290 -6.60 23.55 12.71
C LEU A 290 -6.25 23.36 11.23
N VAL A 291 -6.96 22.46 10.54
CA VAL A 291 -6.78 22.23 9.11
C VAL A 291 -7.68 23.15 8.28
N PRO A 292 -7.15 23.81 7.23
CA PRO A 292 -7.93 24.62 6.30
C PRO A 292 -9.15 23.86 5.75
N THR A 293 -10.28 24.55 5.54
CA THR A 293 -11.55 23.92 5.14
C THR A 293 -11.42 23.06 3.88
N ASN A 294 -10.59 23.45 2.92
CA ASN A 294 -10.36 22.70 1.68
C ASN A 294 -9.51 21.43 1.84
N LEU A 295 -8.87 21.22 3.00
CA LEU A 295 -8.01 20.06 3.30
C LEU A 295 -8.61 19.12 4.34
N ARG A 296 -9.79 19.43 4.89
CA ARG A 296 -10.40 18.62 5.96
C ARG A 296 -10.73 17.20 5.50
N ASP A 297 -11.19 17.05 4.27
CA ASP A 297 -11.52 15.75 3.69
C ASP A 297 -10.27 14.87 3.56
N ASP A 298 -9.16 15.44 3.10
CA ASP A 298 -7.86 14.76 3.04
C ASP A 298 -7.32 14.44 4.44
N CYS A 299 -7.58 15.32 5.43
CA CYS A 299 -7.23 15.06 6.83
C CYS A 299 -7.99 13.83 7.35
N PHE A 300 -9.32 13.78 7.21
CA PHE A 300 -10.11 12.63 7.65
C PHE A 300 -9.78 11.34 6.88
N ALA A 301 -9.56 11.42 5.57
CA ALA A 301 -9.25 10.24 4.73
C ALA A 301 -7.90 9.59 5.05
N THR A 302 -7.01 10.29 5.75
CA THR A 302 -5.71 9.77 6.20
C THR A 302 -5.74 9.23 7.63
N ARG A 303 -6.93 9.16 8.25
CA ARG A 303 -7.17 8.53 9.54
C ARG A 303 -8.12 7.35 9.39
N GLU A 304 -8.06 6.43 10.35
CA GLU A 304 -9.13 5.45 10.57
C GLU A 304 -10.44 6.19 10.84
N SER A 305 -11.56 5.64 10.37
CA SER A 305 -12.87 6.20 10.67
C SER A 305 -13.17 6.08 12.18
N PRO A 306 -13.77 7.11 12.80
CA PRO A 306 -14.24 7.01 14.17
C PRO A 306 -15.26 5.87 14.30
N PRO A 307 -15.31 5.20 15.47
CA PRO A 307 -16.33 4.20 15.73
C PRO A 307 -17.72 4.83 15.69
N PHE A 308 -18.69 4.08 15.17
CA PHE A 308 -20.10 4.47 15.24
C PHE A 308 -20.67 4.01 16.59
N LEU A 309 -21.04 4.97 17.44
CA LEU A 309 -21.50 4.72 18.80
C LEU A 309 -23.02 4.67 18.86
N SER A 310 -23.57 3.66 19.54
CA SER A 310 -24.97 3.65 19.94
C SER A 310 -25.20 4.57 21.14
N ALA A 311 -26.39 5.15 21.23
CA ALA A 311 -26.76 5.97 22.39
C ALA A 311 -26.67 5.15 23.69
N ASN A 312 -26.09 5.75 24.73
CA ASN A 312 -25.95 5.10 26.02
C ASN A 312 -26.35 6.09 27.13
N ALA A 313 -27.57 5.93 27.65
CA ALA A 313 -28.07 6.80 28.72
C ALA A 313 -27.20 6.76 30.00
N ALA A 314 -26.50 5.64 30.26
CA ALA A 314 -25.65 5.50 31.44
C ALA A 314 -24.33 6.28 31.32
N SER A 315 -23.89 6.66 30.12
CA SER A 315 -22.71 7.50 29.91
C SER A 315 -23.05 8.99 29.90
N CYS A 316 -24.32 9.37 30.09
CA CYS A 316 -24.74 10.76 30.12
C CYS A 316 -24.45 11.40 31.49
N PRO A 317 -23.43 12.27 31.60
CA PRO A 317 -23.14 12.95 32.86
C PRO A 317 -24.23 13.95 33.25
N ASP A 318 -24.66 13.91 34.52
CA ASP A 318 -25.55 14.92 35.08
C ASP A 318 -24.89 16.31 35.02
N GLY A 319 -25.57 17.27 34.40
CA GLY A 319 -25.16 18.68 34.38
C GLY A 319 -24.00 19.03 33.43
N LYS A 320 -23.52 18.10 32.59
CA LYS A 320 -22.57 18.41 31.51
C LYS A 320 -23.25 18.27 30.15
N PRO A 321 -22.75 18.98 29.10
CA PRO A 321 -23.23 18.74 27.74
C PRO A 321 -23.03 17.26 27.38
N ALA A 322 -24.09 16.61 26.93
CA ALA A 322 -24.03 15.25 26.42
C ALA A 322 -22.99 15.17 25.29
N ASP A 323 -22.13 14.17 25.32
CA ASP A 323 -21.17 13.89 24.26
C ASP A 323 -21.73 12.83 23.28
N GLU A 324 -20.92 12.46 22.27
CA GLU A 324 -21.31 11.44 21.30
C GLU A 324 -21.54 10.07 21.95
N GLY A 325 -20.80 9.74 23.01
CA GLY A 325 -20.98 8.48 23.73
C GLY A 325 -22.33 8.39 24.44
N CYS A 326 -22.84 9.52 24.95
CA CYS A 326 -24.16 9.63 25.56
C CYS A 326 -25.30 9.61 24.51
N LEU A 327 -25.22 10.49 23.50
CA LEU A 327 -26.30 10.65 22.52
C LEU A 327 -26.32 9.56 21.45
N GLY A 328 -25.20 8.91 21.21
CA GLY A 328 -24.97 8.09 20.02
C GLY A 328 -24.61 8.95 18.81
N THR A 329 -23.91 8.33 17.85
CA THR A 329 -23.38 9.02 16.66
C THR A 329 -24.45 9.69 15.82
N GLU A 330 -25.60 9.03 15.61
CA GLU A 330 -26.66 9.56 14.75
C GLU A 330 -27.24 10.88 15.30
N ALA A 331 -27.67 10.88 16.55
CA ALA A 331 -28.20 12.06 17.22
C ALA A 331 -27.11 13.14 17.37
N TRP A 332 -25.89 12.74 17.72
CA TRP A 332 -24.75 13.67 17.80
C TRP A 332 -24.49 14.37 16.45
N CYS A 333 -24.40 13.64 15.35
CA CYS A 333 -24.21 14.24 14.03
C CYS A 333 -25.43 15.03 13.55
N THR A 334 -26.64 14.69 13.97
CA THR A 334 -27.84 15.45 13.58
C THR A 334 -27.92 16.78 14.31
N ASP A 335 -27.67 16.78 15.62
CA ASP A 335 -27.92 17.93 16.48
C ASP A 335 -26.67 18.78 16.74
N HIS A 336 -25.48 18.17 16.72
CA HIS A 336 -24.23 18.79 17.16
C HIS A 336 -23.18 18.99 16.06
N PHE A 337 -23.44 18.61 14.80
CA PHE A 337 -22.44 18.75 13.73
C PHE A 337 -21.89 20.18 13.57
N ARG A 338 -22.74 21.20 13.75
CA ARG A 338 -22.32 22.61 13.68
C ARG A 338 -21.35 22.98 14.81
N LYS A 339 -21.60 22.47 16.02
CA LYS A 339 -20.72 22.67 17.18
C LYS A 339 -19.35 22.02 16.94
N ALA A 340 -19.35 20.84 16.33
CA ALA A 340 -18.14 20.14 15.88
C ALA A 340 -17.56 20.71 14.56
N LYS A 341 -18.13 21.80 14.02
CA LYS A 341 -17.71 22.51 12.80
C LYS A 341 -17.69 21.68 11.51
N TYR A 342 -18.51 20.64 11.44
CA TYR A 342 -18.80 19.98 10.18
C TYR A 342 -19.67 20.87 9.28
N PRO A 343 -19.56 20.75 7.94
CA PRO A 343 -20.39 21.51 7.01
C PRO A 343 -21.87 21.03 7.01
N SER A 344 -22.10 19.75 7.30
CA SER A 344 -23.45 19.15 7.36
C SER A 344 -23.47 17.92 8.28
N ALA A 345 -24.66 17.51 8.71
CA ALA A 345 -24.88 16.24 9.42
C ALA A 345 -24.46 15.03 8.57
N GLU A 346 -24.79 15.05 7.28
CA GLU A 346 -24.37 14.01 6.31
C GLU A 346 -22.84 13.87 6.27
N LYS A 347 -22.09 14.98 6.31
CA LYS A 347 -20.63 14.92 6.32
C LYS A 347 -20.10 14.27 7.62
N CYS A 348 -20.66 14.65 8.77
CA CYS A 348 -20.33 14.06 10.06
C CYS A 348 -20.53 12.54 10.07
N LEU A 349 -21.65 12.06 9.51
CA LEU A 349 -21.95 10.63 9.36
C LEU A 349 -21.01 9.94 8.37
N SER A 350 -20.73 10.56 7.21
CA SER A 350 -19.88 9.96 6.17
C SER A 350 -18.45 9.69 6.66
N ILE A 351 -17.90 10.56 7.53
CA ILE A 351 -16.56 10.37 8.12
C ILE A 351 -16.52 9.13 9.03
N ARG A 352 -17.65 8.81 9.68
CA ARG A 352 -17.86 7.60 10.49
C ARG A 352 -18.24 6.37 9.65
N GLY A 353 -18.02 6.43 8.34
CA GLY A 353 -18.32 5.35 7.40
C GLY A 353 -19.80 5.22 7.02
N TRP A 354 -20.65 6.17 7.45
CA TRP A 354 -22.08 6.18 7.13
C TRP A 354 -22.37 7.07 5.93
N ASP A 355 -22.28 6.46 4.74
CA ASP A 355 -22.73 7.08 3.50
C ASP A 355 -24.26 6.93 3.38
N LEU A 356 -24.99 8.00 3.71
CA LEU A 356 -26.45 8.02 3.68
C LEU A 356 -27.01 7.67 2.30
N LYS A 357 -26.38 8.12 1.21
CA LYS A 357 -26.85 7.80 -0.15
C LYS A 357 -26.68 6.33 -0.46
N LYS A 358 -25.58 5.74 -0.01
CA LYS A 358 -25.35 4.29 -0.12
C LYS A 358 -26.39 3.51 0.70
N ILE A 359 -26.72 3.97 1.91
CA ILE A 359 -27.75 3.35 2.76
C ILE A 359 -29.12 3.48 2.10
N GLU A 360 -29.51 4.68 1.66
CA GLU A 360 -30.78 4.92 0.96
C GLU A 360 -30.91 4.02 -0.27
N THR A 361 -29.85 3.89 -1.06
CA THR A 361 -29.80 2.99 -2.22
C THR A 361 -29.99 1.54 -1.78
N GLN A 362 -29.28 1.09 -0.75
CA GLN A 362 -29.41 -0.29 -0.24
C GLN A 362 -30.78 -0.59 0.34
N VAL A 363 -31.41 0.37 1.03
CA VAL A 363 -32.77 0.25 1.54
C VAL A 363 -33.77 0.19 0.38
N GLY A 364 -33.59 1.06 -0.63
CA GLY A 364 -34.40 1.04 -1.85
C GLY A 364 -34.31 -0.29 -2.59
N ASP A 365 -33.09 -0.79 -2.83
CA ASP A 365 -32.85 -2.07 -3.49
C ASP A 365 -33.41 -3.25 -2.69
N GLY A 366 -33.20 -3.26 -1.37
CA GLY A 366 -33.71 -4.31 -0.49
C GLY A 366 -35.25 -4.31 -0.39
N LEU A 367 -35.87 -3.13 -0.43
CA LEU A 367 -37.32 -3.00 -0.50
C LEU A 367 -37.85 -3.48 -1.85
N ALA A 368 -37.21 -3.09 -2.96
CA ALA A 368 -37.56 -3.53 -4.29
C ALA A 368 -37.46 -5.06 -4.43
N GLU A 369 -36.37 -5.67 -3.93
CA GLU A 369 -36.20 -7.13 -3.92
C GLU A 369 -37.31 -7.83 -3.11
N SER A 370 -37.63 -7.30 -1.93
CA SER A 370 -38.68 -7.85 -1.07
C SER A 370 -40.06 -7.79 -1.75
N LEU A 371 -40.36 -6.69 -2.43
CA LEU A 371 -41.59 -6.52 -3.21
C LEU A 371 -41.63 -7.47 -4.41
N VAL A 372 -40.54 -7.61 -5.16
CA VAL A 372 -40.43 -8.55 -6.29
C VAL A 372 -40.67 -9.99 -5.81
N LYS A 373 -40.08 -10.39 -4.68
CA LYS A 373 -40.26 -11.73 -4.11
C LYS A 373 -41.71 -11.99 -3.68
N MET A 374 -42.36 -11.03 -3.01
CA MET A 374 -43.78 -11.14 -2.67
C MET A 374 -44.66 -11.26 -3.92
N LEU A 375 -44.48 -10.37 -4.90
CA LEU A 375 -45.25 -10.39 -6.15
C LEU A 375 -45.03 -11.69 -6.94
N ALA A 376 -43.79 -12.16 -7.05
CA ALA A 376 -43.47 -13.42 -7.72
C ALA A 376 -44.13 -14.62 -7.02
N THR A 377 -44.11 -14.65 -5.69
CA THR A 377 -44.72 -15.74 -4.89
C THR A 377 -46.23 -15.78 -5.12
N THR A 378 -46.91 -14.63 -5.07
CA THR A 378 -48.35 -14.54 -5.35
C THR A 378 -48.67 -14.93 -6.80
N LEU A 379 -47.85 -14.52 -7.77
CA LEU A 379 -48.04 -14.95 -9.17
C LEU A 379 -47.90 -16.47 -9.34
N ILE A 380 -46.97 -17.11 -8.63
CA ILE A 380 -46.80 -18.56 -8.63
C ILE A 380 -48.04 -19.25 -8.02
N GLU A 381 -48.58 -18.74 -6.91
CA GLU A 381 -49.80 -19.28 -6.29
C GLU A 381 -51.05 -19.10 -7.17
N MET A 382 -51.17 -17.94 -7.82
CA MET A 382 -52.24 -17.67 -8.79
C MET A 382 -52.16 -18.62 -9.99
N THR A 383 -50.96 -18.85 -10.53
CA THR A 383 -50.77 -19.78 -11.65
C THR A 383 -50.98 -21.24 -11.23
N ALA A 384 -50.55 -21.63 -10.04
CA ALA A 384 -50.76 -22.97 -9.49
C ALA A 384 -52.24 -23.29 -9.24
N SER A 385 -53.03 -22.29 -8.82
CA SER A 385 -54.47 -22.44 -8.57
C SER A 385 -55.33 -22.52 -9.84
N LYS A 386 -54.76 -22.30 -11.04
CA LYS A 386 -55.48 -22.20 -12.32
C LYS A 386 -56.67 -21.23 -12.28
N SER A 387 -56.64 -20.26 -11.37
CA SER A 387 -57.71 -19.27 -11.23
C SER A 387 -57.71 -18.37 -12.47
N SER A 388 -58.91 -18.06 -12.96
CA SER A 388 -59.04 -17.04 -14.00
C SER A 388 -58.59 -15.69 -13.45
N PHE A 389 -58.10 -14.77 -14.30
CA PHE A 389 -57.63 -13.46 -13.88
C PHE A 389 -58.65 -12.69 -13.01
N GLU A 390 -59.95 -12.85 -13.30
CA GLU A 390 -61.03 -12.22 -12.51
C GLU A 390 -61.18 -12.83 -11.12
N GLU A 391 -60.94 -14.14 -10.95
CA GLU A 391 -60.95 -14.80 -9.64
C GLU A 391 -59.71 -14.44 -8.82
N SER A 392 -58.59 -14.10 -9.46
CA SER A 392 -57.35 -13.72 -8.79
C SER A 392 -57.31 -12.25 -8.36
N LYS A 393 -58.17 -11.40 -8.91
CA LYS A 393 -58.20 -9.95 -8.65
C LYS A 393 -58.34 -9.60 -7.16
N PRO A 394 -59.23 -10.23 -6.37
CA PRO A 394 -59.33 -9.95 -4.94
C PRO A 394 -58.05 -10.31 -4.18
N ALA A 395 -57.36 -11.39 -4.57
CA ALA A 395 -56.10 -11.81 -3.94
C ALA A 395 -54.97 -10.81 -4.24
N PHE A 396 -54.87 -10.34 -5.48
CA PHE A 396 -53.90 -9.30 -5.85
C PHE A 396 -54.18 -7.98 -5.12
N GLN A 397 -55.46 -7.60 -5.00
CA GLN A 397 -55.84 -6.39 -4.27
C GLN A 397 -55.54 -6.51 -2.77
N GLY A 398 -55.84 -7.66 -2.16
CA GLY A 398 -55.45 -7.95 -0.78
C GLY A 398 -53.93 -7.92 -0.55
N LEU A 399 -53.12 -8.33 -1.54
CA LEU A 399 -51.66 -8.18 -1.48
C LEU A 399 -51.23 -6.71 -1.51
N LEU A 400 -51.82 -5.90 -2.39
CA LEU A 400 -51.51 -4.46 -2.47
C LEU A 400 -51.91 -3.73 -1.18
N ASP A 401 -53.06 -4.06 -0.61
CA ASP A 401 -53.50 -3.53 0.69
C ASP A 401 -52.57 -3.98 1.81
N ASN A 402 -52.15 -5.26 1.83
CA ASN A 402 -51.16 -5.77 2.77
C ASN A 402 -49.81 -5.03 2.65
N ILE A 403 -49.30 -4.80 1.43
CA ILE A 403 -48.07 -4.02 1.20
C ILE A 403 -48.24 -2.59 1.71
N ARG A 404 -49.40 -1.96 1.47
CA ARG A 404 -49.69 -0.61 1.95
C ARG A 404 -49.70 -0.56 3.48
N ASP A 405 -50.43 -1.46 4.11
CA ASP A 405 -50.62 -1.51 5.56
C ASP A 405 -49.32 -1.87 6.30
N ASN A 406 -48.45 -2.66 5.66
CA ASN A 406 -47.17 -3.08 6.21
C ASN A 406 -45.96 -2.32 5.66
N SER A 407 -46.16 -1.26 4.88
CA SER A 407 -45.08 -0.48 4.26
C SER A 407 -44.04 0.03 5.28
N GLY A 408 -44.48 0.43 6.48
CA GLY A 408 -43.59 0.84 7.58
C GLY A 408 -42.75 -0.32 8.14
N SER A 409 -43.33 -1.51 8.31
CA SER A 409 -42.62 -2.71 8.76
C SER A 409 -41.62 -3.21 7.71
N LEU A 410 -42.00 -3.17 6.43
CA LEU A 410 -41.13 -3.52 5.31
C LEU A 410 -39.94 -2.55 5.21
N SER A 411 -40.19 -1.25 5.35
CA SER A 411 -39.14 -0.23 5.36
C SER A 411 -38.22 -0.39 6.56
N LYS A 412 -38.77 -0.65 7.75
CA LYS A 412 -37.99 -0.94 8.96
C LYS A 412 -37.12 -2.18 8.79
N SER A 413 -37.65 -3.28 8.25
CA SER A 413 -36.88 -4.51 8.01
C SER A 413 -35.81 -4.34 6.93
N ALA A 414 -36.07 -3.55 5.89
CA ALA A 414 -35.06 -3.18 4.89
C ALA A 414 -33.96 -2.31 5.51
N ALA A 415 -34.32 -1.34 6.35
CA ALA A 415 -33.39 -0.50 7.09
C ALA A 415 -32.54 -1.32 8.07
N GLU A 416 -33.12 -2.19 8.89
CA GLU A 416 -32.40 -3.09 9.81
C GLU A 416 -31.40 -3.99 9.07
N ARG A 417 -31.77 -4.50 7.88
CA ARG A 417 -30.87 -5.29 7.03
C ARG A 417 -29.74 -4.44 6.41
N ALA A 418 -30.01 -3.19 6.06
CA ALA A 418 -28.97 -2.28 5.60
C ALA A 418 -28.01 -1.94 6.76
N PHE A 419 -28.54 -1.59 7.93
CA PHE A 419 -27.77 -1.19 9.11
C PHE A 419 -26.92 -2.31 9.73
N SER A 420 -27.40 -3.56 9.72
CA SER A 420 -26.64 -4.69 10.27
C SER A 420 -25.28 -4.91 9.59
N ARG A 421 -25.12 -4.46 8.34
CA ARG A 421 -23.84 -4.49 7.62
C ARG A 421 -22.82 -3.48 8.13
N TYR A 422 -23.27 -2.43 8.82
CA TYR A 422 -22.43 -1.33 9.30
C TYR A 422 -22.04 -1.45 10.76
N ILE A 423 -22.90 -2.05 11.59
CA ILE A 423 -22.64 -2.21 13.03
C ILE A 423 -21.55 -3.26 13.30
N GLY A 424 -21.19 -4.07 12.29
CA GLY A 424 -20.30 -5.21 12.47
C GLY A 424 -21.00 -6.26 13.34
N SER A 425 -20.99 -7.51 12.92
CA SER A 425 -21.33 -8.64 13.78
C SER A 425 -20.24 -8.82 14.85
N SER A 426 -20.09 -7.84 15.75
CA SER A 426 -19.04 -7.82 16.77
C SER A 426 -19.31 -8.81 17.92
N SER A 427 -20.25 -9.75 17.75
CA SER A 427 -20.74 -10.65 18.80
C SER A 427 -20.48 -12.15 18.57
N GLU A 428 -19.76 -12.57 17.53
CA GLU A 428 -19.48 -14.01 17.31
C GLU A 428 -17.99 -14.42 17.44
N GLY A 429 -17.10 -13.50 17.83
CA GLY A 429 -15.64 -13.72 17.75
C GLY A 429 -14.86 -13.97 19.04
N ASP A 430 -15.31 -13.54 20.22
CA ASP A 430 -14.49 -13.60 21.45
C ASP A 430 -15.07 -14.53 22.51
N LYS A 431 -14.85 -15.83 22.30
CA LYS A 431 -14.62 -16.79 23.39
C LYS A 431 -13.13 -17.16 23.38
N VAL A 432 -12.26 -16.21 23.68
CA VAL A 432 -10.87 -16.52 24.07
C VAL A 432 -10.81 -16.47 25.59
N GLY A 433 -10.36 -17.57 26.18
CA GLY A 433 -10.50 -17.88 27.59
C GLY A 433 -9.80 -16.88 28.51
N SER A 434 -10.56 -16.37 29.48
CA SER A 434 -10.01 -16.01 30.78
C SER A 434 -9.65 -17.28 31.54
N GLN A 435 -8.38 -17.67 31.47
CA GLN A 435 -7.72 -18.45 32.50
C GLN A 435 -6.67 -17.55 33.16
N VAL A 436 -6.87 -17.30 34.45
CA VAL A 436 -5.85 -17.18 35.52
C VAL A 436 -4.64 -16.28 35.23
N VAL A 437 -4.59 -15.11 35.89
CA VAL A 437 -3.71 -14.83 37.05
C VAL A 437 -4.42 -13.85 37.97
#